data_AF-A0A7S3CUJ0-F1
#
_entry.id   AF-A0A7S3CUJ0-F1
#
_cell.length_a   1.000
_cell.length_b   1.000
_cell.length_c   1.000
_cell.angle_alpha   90.00
_cell.angle_beta   90.00
_cell.angle_gamma   90.00
#
_symmetry.space_group_name_H-M   'P 1'
#
loop_
_entity.id
_entity.type
_entity.pdbx_description
1 polymer ?
#
loop_
_entity_poly.entity_id
_entity_poly.type
_entity_poly.pdbx_seq_one_letter_code
_entity_poly.pdbx_strand_id
1 'polypeptide(L)'
;RRAMFKNLGMEGDQNVKKKRFLWVRDKVFMSILAERVRDFEKQVNYIFEIVEVLKEGEHSTELNPDGFVHRDLTATEKNLFNFGMKGLLAKKRLAWRTVVEEERTLREELTKFRCFLQEQHEEGAGDSFEDDKKAAKQEAEFTLKIRMSKFQRRKIEDEVTAWCDRAVEAIFALYHNGQQERILPSESRIFYLKMEADLNRYKLEILHFEYDQCRLRREMFEDADEFKQLREDTKDIYLRGCEEVENLEASNKLRLGLMLNYSVFLYEICEQVDDARFIAKKSFDEALKLLPHMQDEADVDEILPVLQALRDNYEVWAVDVVSDSKKAELAEMKERERVQKLQLQHKGIQRAKAINSLN
;
A
#
# COMPACT_ATOMS: atom_id res chain seq x y z
N ARG A 1 -34.61 -18.55 2.75
CA ARG A 1 -35.12 -17.74 3.89
C ARG A 1 -35.87 -18.60 4.93
N ARG A 2 -37.09 -19.12 4.72
CA ARG A 2 -37.73 -20.05 5.71
C ARG A 2 -37.10 -21.45 5.75
N ALA A 3 -36.53 -21.92 4.64
CA ALA A 3 -35.92 -23.26 4.54
C ALA A 3 -34.64 -23.42 5.38
N MET A 4 -33.72 -22.44 5.36
CA MET A 4 -32.52 -22.45 6.23
C MET A 4 -32.86 -22.53 7.72
N PHE A 5 -33.91 -21.84 8.15
CA PHE A 5 -34.36 -21.87 9.55
C PHE A 5 -35.06 -23.18 9.94
N LYS A 6 -35.60 -23.93 8.98
CA LYS A 6 -36.31 -25.20 9.25
C LYS A 6 -35.39 -26.35 9.64
N ASN A 7 -34.10 -26.27 9.30
CA ASN A 7 -33.12 -27.34 9.55
C ASN A 7 -32.37 -27.22 10.90
N LEU A 8 -32.58 -26.15 11.67
CA LEU A 8 -31.77 -25.81 12.84
C LEU A 8 -32.46 -26.17 14.18
N GLY A 9 -33.03 -27.37 14.30
CA GLY A 9 -33.90 -27.80 15.40
C GLY A 9 -33.35 -27.60 16.83
N MET A 10 -33.48 -26.40 17.39
CA MET A 10 -33.06 -26.02 18.75
C MET A 10 -33.93 -24.83 19.24
N GLU A 11 -34.70 -25.00 20.31
CA GLU A 11 -35.64 -24.02 20.88
C GLU A 11 -35.06 -23.33 22.13
N GLY A 12 -35.00 -21.98 22.16
CA GLY A 12 -34.63 -21.17 23.34
C GLY A 12 -33.79 -19.92 23.03
N ASP A 13 -32.66 -20.09 22.35
CA ASP A 13 -31.65 -19.05 22.04
C ASP A 13 -31.89 -18.32 20.68
N GLN A 14 -33.08 -18.49 20.10
CA GLN A 14 -33.37 -18.09 18.72
C GLN A 14 -33.45 -16.57 18.52
N ASN A 15 -33.90 -15.79 19.51
CA ASN A 15 -34.13 -14.35 19.32
C ASN A 15 -32.84 -13.52 19.34
N VAL A 16 -31.85 -13.87 20.16
CA VAL A 16 -30.57 -13.14 20.25
C VAL A 16 -29.73 -13.43 19.00
N LYS A 17 -29.57 -14.71 18.63
CA LYS A 17 -28.87 -15.13 17.42
C LYS A 17 -29.49 -14.54 16.15
N LYS A 18 -30.83 -14.51 16.05
CA LYS A 18 -31.54 -13.88 14.93
C LYS A 18 -31.30 -12.36 14.87
N LYS A 19 -31.28 -11.67 16.01
CA LYS A 19 -30.97 -10.24 16.06
C LYS A 19 -29.54 -9.95 15.61
N ARG A 20 -28.55 -10.71 16.11
CA ARG A 20 -27.14 -10.58 15.70
C ARG A 20 -26.96 -10.82 14.20
N PHE A 21 -27.57 -11.87 13.65
CA PHE A 21 -27.51 -12.11 12.21
C PHE A 21 -28.09 -10.95 11.38
N LEU A 22 -29.28 -10.48 11.73
CA LEU A 22 -29.91 -9.35 11.02
C LEU A 22 -29.05 -8.10 11.12
N TRP A 23 -28.42 -7.87 12.28
CA TRP A 23 -27.52 -6.75 12.48
C TRP A 23 -26.26 -6.84 11.61
N VAL A 24 -25.58 -8.00 11.57
CA VAL A 24 -24.40 -8.20 10.69
C VAL A 24 -24.79 -7.97 9.24
N ARG A 25 -25.91 -8.53 8.80
CA ARG A 25 -26.45 -8.32 7.45
C ARG A 25 -26.68 -6.84 7.15
N ASP A 26 -27.29 -6.11 8.07
CA ASP A 26 -27.57 -4.68 7.90
C ASP A 26 -26.27 -3.87 7.86
N LYS A 27 -25.24 -4.26 8.62
CA LYS A 27 -23.90 -3.66 8.56
C LYS A 27 -23.18 -3.95 7.25
N VAL A 28 -23.30 -5.16 6.70
CA VAL A 28 -22.78 -5.47 5.35
C VAL A 28 -23.46 -4.57 4.31
N PHE A 29 -24.78 -4.40 4.41
CA PHE A 29 -25.51 -3.49 3.51
C PHE A 29 -25.05 -2.03 3.65
N MET A 30 -24.87 -1.55 4.89
CA MET A 30 -24.35 -0.20 5.14
C MET A 30 -22.92 -0.02 4.63
N SER A 31 -22.07 -1.06 4.71
CA SER A 31 -20.73 -1.07 4.12
C SER A 31 -20.78 -0.94 2.59
N ILE A 32 -21.69 -1.64 1.93
CA ILE A 32 -21.91 -1.52 0.48
C ILE A 32 -22.40 -0.11 0.10
N LEU A 33 -23.28 0.48 0.91
CA LEU A 33 -23.72 1.87 0.69
C LEU A 33 -22.57 2.87 0.87
N ALA A 34 -21.76 2.69 1.91
CA ALA A 34 -20.59 3.52 2.19
C ALA A 34 -19.56 3.46 1.03
N GLU A 35 -19.36 2.27 0.45
CA GLU A 35 -18.54 2.07 -0.75
C GLU A 35 -19.03 2.93 -1.93
N ARG A 36 -20.34 2.91 -2.22
CA ARG A 36 -20.95 3.66 -3.33
C ARG A 36 -20.77 5.17 -3.19
N VAL A 37 -20.80 5.69 -1.96
CA VAL A 37 -20.56 7.12 -1.68
C VAL A 37 -19.07 7.44 -1.44
N ARG A 38 -18.17 6.45 -1.56
CA ARG A 38 -16.73 6.56 -1.33
C ARG A 38 -16.34 7.06 0.07
N ASP A 39 -17.18 6.77 1.06
CA ASP A 39 -16.94 7.01 2.48
C ASP A 39 -16.26 5.78 3.09
N PHE A 40 -14.95 5.69 2.86
CA PHE A 40 -14.15 4.52 3.26
C PHE A 40 -14.01 4.39 4.78
N GLU A 41 -14.04 5.49 5.53
CA GLU A 41 -13.97 5.45 7.00
C GLU A 41 -15.21 4.75 7.58
N LYS A 42 -16.41 5.11 7.11
CA LYS A 42 -17.64 4.41 7.51
C LYS A 42 -17.64 2.97 7.04
N GLN A 43 -17.24 2.72 5.80
CA GLN A 43 -17.17 1.36 5.24
C GLN A 43 -16.33 0.43 6.13
N VAL A 44 -15.10 0.83 6.47
CA VAL A 44 -14.20 0.06 7.31
C VAL A 44 -14.74 -0.09 8.73
N ASN A 45 -15.28 0.98 9.32
CA ASN A 45 -15.88 0.92 10.66
C ASN A 45 -17.03 -0.10 10.74
N TYR A 46 -17.89 -0.17 9.71
CA TYR A 46 -18.95 -1.19 9.67
C TYR A 46 -18.39 -2.61 9.60
N ILE A 47 -17.26 -2.82 8.92
CA ILE A 47 -16.57 -4.11 8.94
C ILE A 47 -15.99 -4.41 10.32
N PHE A 48 -15.35 -3.46 10.99
CA PHE A 48 -14.86 -3.67 12.36
C PHE A 48 -15.99 -4.03 13.32
N GLU A 49 -17.12 -3.34 13.21
CA GLU A 49 -18.35 -3.68 13.94
C GLU A 49 -18.82 -5.13 13.67
N ILE A 50 -18.75 -5.60 12.41
CA ILE A 50 -19.05 -7.01 12.08
C ILE A 50 -18.04 -7.94 12.76
N VAL A 51 -16.75 -7.61 12.67
CA VAL A 51 -15.67 -8.43 13.25
C VAL A 51 -15.85 -8.57 14.77
N GLU A 52 -16.20 -7.50 15.49
CA GLU A 52 -16.51 -7.57 16.92
C GLU A 52 -17.67 -8.53 17.23
N VAL A 53 -18.76 -8.48 16.47
CA VAL A 53 -19.89 -9.42 16.66
C VAL A 53 -19.50 -10.86 16.33
N LEU A 54 -18.58 -11.08 15.39
CA LEU A 54 -18.08 -12.42 15.06
C LEU A 54 -17.16 -12.99 16.15
N LYS A 55 -16.52 -12.13 16.95
CA LYS A 55 -15.71 -12.51 18.13
C LYS A 55 -16.56 -12.87 19.36
N GLU A 56 -17.72 -12.23 19.56
CA GLU A 56 -18.57 -12.43 20.75
C GLU A 56 -18.90 -13.93 21.01
N GLY A 57 -18.31 -14.53 22.05
CA GLY A 57 -18.49 -15.95 22.44
C GLY A 57 -17.24 -16.84 22.28
N GLU A 58 -16.06 -16.24 22.15
CA GLU A 58 -14.69 -16.79 21.95
C GLU A 58 -14.28 -18.06 22.74
N HIS A 59 -15.11 -18.60 23.63
CA HIS A 59 -14.87 -19.87 24.34
C HIS A 59 -15.22 -21.12 23.53
N SER A 60 -15.77 -20.97 22.32
CA SER A 60 -16.04 -22.10 21.42
C SER A 60 -14.83 -22.39 20.53
N THR A 61 -14.21 -23.56 20.68
CA THR A 61 -13.05 -24.00 19.88
C THR A 61 -13.43 -24.47 18.47
N GLU A 62 -14.69 -24.85 18.23
CA GLU A 62 -15.18 -25.32 16.94
C GLU A 62 -15.51 -24.16 15.97
N LEU A 63 -15.00 -24.22 14.73
CA LEU A 63 -15.45 -23.35 13.63
C LEU A 63 -16.91 -23.71 13.31
N ASN A 64 -17.80 -22.71 13.25
CA ASN A 64 -19.17 -22.93 12.78
C ASN A 64 -19.31 -22.41 11.33
N PRO A 65 -18.88 -23.19 10.31
CA PRO A 65 -18.96 -22.76 8.91
C PRO A 65 -20.40 -22.53 8.45
N ASP A 66 -21.38 -23.20 9.08
CA ASP A 66 -22.81 -23.05 8.81
C ASP A 66 -23.51 -22.02 9.75
N GLY A 67 -22.73 -21.36 10.62
CA GLY A 67 -23.22 -20.50 11.70
C GLY A 67 -23.09 -19.00 11.46
N PHE A 68 -23.71 -18.21 12.35
CA PHE A 68 -23.73 -16.75 12.25
C PHE A 68 -22.65 -16.04 13.09
N VAL A 69 -22.02 -16.74 14.03
CA VAL A 69 -21.00 -16.25 14.96
C VAL A 69 -19.88 -17.30 14.97
N HIS A 70 -18.64 -16.92 15.28
CA HIS A 70 -17.46 -17.82 15.23
C HIS A 70 -17.20 -18.40 13.84
N ARG A 71 -17.38 -17.56 12.81
CA ARG A 71 -17.08 -17.89 11.42
C ARG A 71 -16.04 -16.96 10.82
N ASP A 72 -15.43 -17.43 9.75
CA ASP A 72 -14.63 -16.62 8.83
C ASP A 72 -15.48 -15.51 8.18
N LEU A 73 -14.85 -14.43 7.74
CA LEU A 73 -15.50 -13.46 6.86
C LEU A 73 -15.86 -14.12 5.53
N THR A 74 -17.06 -13.83 5.05
CA THR A 74 -17.49 -14.22 3.70
C THR A 74 -16.62 -13.52 2.65
N ALA A 75 -16.57 -14.05 1.43
CA ALA A 75 -15.84 -13.42 0.32
C ALA A 75 -16.27 -11.95 0.11
N THR A 76 -17.57 -11.66 0.23
CA THR A 76 -18.11 -10.29 0.14
C THR A 76 -17.58 -9.39 1.25
N GLU A 77 -17.59 -9.86 2.51
CA GLU A 77 -17.08 -9.09 3.64
C GLU A 77 -15.57 -8.86 3.54
N LYS A 78 -14.79 -9.87 3.12
CA LYS A 78 -13.35 -9.74 2.83
C LYS A 78 -13.07 -8.71 1.75
N ASN A 79 -13.82 -8.75 0.65
CA ASN A 79 -13.68 -7.80 -0.45
C ASN A 79 -14.01 -6.37 0.00
N LEU A 80 -15.11 -6.19 0.76
CA LEU A 80 -15.49 -4.89 1.33
C LEU A 80 -14.42 -4.38 2.29
N PHE A 81 -13.85 -5.25 3.13
CA PHE A 81 -12.79 -4.89 4.06
C PHE A 81 -11.53 -4.42 3.33
N ASN A 82 -11.05 -5.24 2.40
CA ASN A 82 -9.85 -4.95 1.62
C ASN A 82 -10.01 -3.68 0.78
N PHE A 83 -11.16 -3.52 0.11
CA PHE A 83 -11.45 -2.33 -0.69
C PHE A 83 -11.56 -1.07 0.17
N GLY A 84 -12.30 -1.13 1.28
CA GLY A 84 -12.43 -0.04 2.22
C GLY A 84 -11.07 0.41 2.79
N MET A 85 -10.26 -0.54 3.27
CA MET A 85 -8.92 -0.25 3.81
C MET A 85 -8.00 0.36 2.74
N LYS A 86 -7.95 -0.23 1.54
CA LYS A 86 -7.17 0.32 0.42
C LYS A 86 -7.59 1.74 0.07
N GLY A 87 -8.90 1.98 -0.06
CA GLY A 87 -9.43 3.30 -0.40
C GLY A 87 -9.15 4.35 0.68
N LEU A 88 -9.28 3.98 1.95
CA LEU A 88 -8.98 4.84 3.10
C LEU A 88 -7.49 5.21 3.16
N LEU A 89 -6.63 4.19 3.18
CA LEU A 89 -5.19 4.37 3.35
C LEU A 89 -4.54 4.99 2.11
N ALA A 90 -5.03 4.73 0.90
CA ALA A 90 -4.52 5.40 -0.30
C ALA A 90 -4.67 6.92 -0.23
N LYS A 91 -5.82 7.42 0.25
CA LYS A 91 -6.05 8.87 0.43
C LYS A 91 -5.10 9.46 1.47
N LYS A 92 -4.98 8.81 2.65
CA LYS A 92 -4.12 9.31 3.73
C LYS A 92 -2.63 9.24 3.39
N ARG A 93 -2.18 8.14 2.77
CA ARG A 93 -0.79 7.98 2.30
C ARG A 93 -0.44 8.97 1.19
N LEU A 94 -1.37 9.27 0.28
CA LEU A 94 -1.14 10.32 -0.72
C LEU A 94 -0.97 11.69 -0.06
N ALA A 95 -1.83 12.03 0.91
CA ALA A 95 -1.68 13.28 1.66
C ALA A 95 -0.34 13.33 2.41
N TRP A 96 0.04 12.23 3.06
CA TRP A 96 1.32 12.09 3.74
C TRP A 96 2.51 12.34 2.80
N ARG A 97 2.56 11.66 1.64
CA ARG A 97 3.64 11.85 0.65
C ARG A 97 3.74 13.29 0.15
N THR A 98 2.61 13.97 -0.05
CA THR A 98 2.60 15.39 -0.44
C THR A 98 3.24 16.26 0.64
N VAL A 99 2.88 16.06 1.91
CA VAL A 99 3.46 16.83 3.03
C VAL A 99 4.94 16.53 3.20
N VAL A 100 5.33 15.25 3.04
CA VAL A 100 6.73 14.82 3.05
C VAL A 100 7.56 15.54 1.98
N GLU A 101 7.05 15.61 0.75
CA GLU A 101 7.75 16.27 -0.35
C GLU A 101 7.83 17.79 -0.17
N GLU A 102 6.77 18.40 0.37
CA GLU A 102 6.79 19.81 0.78
C GLU A 102 7.83 20.06 1.87
N GLU A 103 7.90 19.21 2.90
CA GLU A 103 8.88 19.31 3.98
C GLU A 103 10.31 19.21 3.42
N ARG A 104 10.54 18.28 2.49
CA ARG A 104 11.82 18.12 1.81
C ARG A 104 12.21 19.36 1.03
N THR A 105 11.30 19.88 0.21
CA THR A 105 11.53 21.09 -0.60
C THR A 105 11.88 22.29 0.27
N LEU A 106 11.11 22.53 1.35
CA LEU A 106 11.37 23.63 2.29
C LEU A 106 12.74 23.50 2.98
N ARG A 107 13.16 22.28 3.32
CA ARG A 107 14.50 22.04 3.91
C ARG A 107 15.61 22.30 2.91
N GLU A 108 15.44 21.90 1.65
CA GLU A 108 16.41 22.17 0.59
C GLU A 108 16.52 23.68 0.31
N GLU A 109 15.41 24.40 0.27
CA GLU A 109 15.38 25.87 0.14
C GLU A 109 16.06 26.58 1.31
N LEU A 110 15.76 26.17 2.55
CA LEU A 110 16.42 26.70 3.74
C LEU A 110 17.93 26.44 3.72
N THR A 111 18.35 25.26 3.26
CA THR A 111 19.77 24.91 3.15
C THR A 111 20.47 25.81 2.13
N LYS A 112 19.89 25.98 0.94
CA LYS A 112 20.40 26.91 -0.09
C LYS A 112 20.46 28.34 0.42
N PHE A 113 19.44 28.79 1.14
CA PHE A 113 19.40 30.12 1.75
C PHE A 113 20.53 30.33 2.76
N ARG A 114 20.79 29.33 3.63
CA ARG A 114 21.90 29.37 4.59
C ARG A 114 23.27 29.39 3.91
N CYS A 115 23.47 28.58 2.87
CA CYS A 115 24.71 28.61 2.10
C CYS A 115 24.94 29.99 1.45
N PHE A 116 23.90 30.57 0.87
CA PHE A 116 23.96 31.92 0.30
C PHE A 116 24.36 32.97 1.35
N LEU A 117 23.76 32.95 2.54
CA LEU A 117 24.13 33.89 3.61
C LEU A 117 25.59 33.69 4.07
N GLN A 118 26.07 32.45 4.12
CA GLN A 118 27.44 32.16 4.50
C GLN A 118 28.44 32.72 3.47
N GLU A 119 28.17 32.54 2.17
CA GLU A 119 29.00 33.10 1.09
C GLU A 119 29.06 34.64 1.15
N GLN A 120 27.93 35.32 1.41
CA GLN A 120 27.91 36.79 1.55
C GLN A 120 28.74 37.28 2.75
N HIS A 121 28.74 36.53 3.86
CA HIS A 121 29.58 36.82 5.03
C HIS A 121 31.07 36.63 4.74
N GLU A 122 31.45 35.60 3.97
CA GLU A 122 32.85 35.31 3.61
C GLU A 122 33.42 36.34 2.61
N GLU A 123 32.59 36.90 1.73
CA GLU A 123 32.98 37.92 0.74
C GLU A 123 33.11 39.35 1.32
N GLY A 124 32.79 39.54 2.60
CA GLY A 124 32.83 40.87 3.26
C GLY A 124 31.82 41.87 2.69
N ALA A 125 30.82 41.39 1.96
CA ALA A 125 29.82 42.18 1.25
C ALA A 125 28.48 42.15 1.99
N GLY A 126 28.41 42.80 3.15
CA GLY A 126 27.15 42.93 3.88
C GLY A 126 27.37 43.28 5.34
N ASP A 127 27.49 44.57 5.64
CA ASP A 127 27.62 45.05 7.01
C ASP A 127 26.56 46.13 7.29
N SER A 128 25.31 45.77 6.99
CA SER A 128 24.10 46.57 7.21
C SER A 128 23.20 45.79 8.16
N PHE A 129 23.03 46.31 9.39
CA PHE A 129 22.19 45.72 10.44
C PHE A 129 20.74 45.44 9.99
N GLU A 130 20.25 46.17 8.98
CA GLU A 130 18.91 46.00 8.41
C GLU A 130 18.80 44.73 7.54
N ASP A 131 19.87 44.37 6.83
CA ASP A 131 19.92 43.20 5.96
C ASP A 131 20.01 41.90 6.76
N ASP A 132 20.81 41.88 7.83
CA ASP A 132 20.87 40.75 8.79
C ASP A 132 19.51 40.48 9.43
N LYS A 133 18.81 41.54 9.82
CA LYS A 133 17.46 41.44 10.39
C LYS A 133 16.45 40.87 9.40
N LYS A 134 16.56 41.24 8.12
CA LYS A 134 15.70 40.72 7.05
C LYS A 134 16.01 39.25 6.76
N ALA A 135 17.29 38.88 6.72
CA ALA A 135 17.74 37.51 6.55
C ALA A 135 17.26 36.61 7.70
N ALA A 136 17.44 37.04 8.95
CA ALA A 136 16.96 36.31 10.13
C ALA A 136 15.43 36.13 10.13
N LYS A 137 14.68 37.15 9.68
CA LYS A 137 13.22 37.04 9.54
C LYS A 137 12.83 35.98 8.51
N GLN A 138 13.51 35.94 7.37
CA GLN A 138 13.24 34.98 6.30
C GLN A 138 13.62 33.56 6.72
N GLU A 139 14.74 33.38 7.41
CA GLU A 139 15.14 32.08 7.98
C GLU A 139 14.12 31.57 9.03
N ALA A 140 13.63 32.47 9.88
CA ALA A 140 12.59 32.15 10.85
C ALA A 140 11.28 31.72 10.17
N GLU A 141 10.92 32.35 9.05
CA GLU A 141 9.73 31.97 8.26
C GLU A 141 9.85 30.56 7.67
N PHE A 142 10.99 30.22 7.06
CA PHE A 142 11.27 28.86 6.57
C PHE A 142 11.21 27.84 7.71
N THR A 143 11.84 28.15 8.84
CA THR A 143 11.84 27.27 10.02
C THR A 143 10.43 27.04 10.54
N LEU A 144 9.58 28.08 10.56
CA LEU A 144 8.18 27.97 10.96
C LEU A 144 7.40 27.08 9.98
N LYS A 145 7.56 27.28 8.67
CA LYS A 145 6.91 26.45 7.64
C LYS A 145 7.29 24.97 7.77
N ILE A 146 8.58 24.67 7.94
CA ILE A 146 9.05 23.30 8.18
C ILE A 146 8.43 22.72 9.46
N ARG A 147 8.34 23.51 10.54
CA ARG A 147 7.74 23.05 11.80
C ARG A 147 6.25 22.75 11.65
N MET A 148 5.52 23.58 10.90
CA MET A 148 4.10 23.37 10.62
C MET A 148 3.88 22.12 9.75
N SER A 149 4.68 21.95 8.69
CA SER A 149 4.65 20.77 7.83
C SER A 149 4.92 19.48 8.62
N LYS A 150 5.93 19.48 9.50
CA LYS A 150 6.20 18.36 10.43
C LYS A 150 5.02 18.02 11.33
N PHE A 151 4.36 19.03 11.88
CA PHE A 151 3.19 18.82 12.74
C PHE A 151 2.03 18.18 11.97
N GLN A 152 1.78 18.66 10.74
CA GLN A 152 0.76 18.07 9.86
C GLN A 152 1.09 16.64 9.47
N ARG A 153 2.36 16.38 9.12
CA ARG A 153 2.86 15.05 8.79
C ARG A 153 2.61 14.07 9.93
N ARG A 154 3.05 14.39 11.16
CA ARG A 154 2.85 13.54 12.35
C ARG A 154 1.40 13.20 12.61
N LYS A 155 0.50 14.18 12.47
CA LYS A 155 -0.93 13.92 12.62
C LYS A 155 -1.44 12.89 11.60
N ILE A 156 -0.98 12.95 10.35
CA ILE A 156 -1.36 11.98 9.32
C ILE A 156 -0.74 10.60 9.63
N GLU A 157 0.50 10.56 10.12
CA GLU A 157 1.19 9.33 10.51
C GLU A 157 0.48 8.61 11.65
N ASP A 158 0.09 9.34 12.70
CA ASP A 158 -0.69 8.83 13.82
C ASP A 158 -2.03 8.25 13.34
N GLU A 159 -2.73 8.96 12.45
CA GLU A 159 -3.99 8.48 11.87
C GLU A 159 -3.79 7.21 11.04
N VAL A 160 -2.79 7.17 10.15
CA VAL A 160 -2.50 5.99 9.31
C VAL A 160 -2.15 4.79 10.18
N THR A 161 -1.27 4.99 11.17
CA THR A 161 -0.83 3.95 12.10
C THR A 161 -1.99 3.39 12.90
N ALA A 162 -2.84 4.25 13.48
CA ALA A 162 -4.02 3.82 14.23
C ALA A 162 -5.01 3.00 13.39
N TRP A 163 -5.21 3.36 12.11
CA TRP A 163 -6.06 2.58 11.21
C TRP A 163 -5.43 1.23 10.84
N CYS A 164 -4.12 1.19 10.62
CA CYS A 164 -3.40 -0.06 10.38
C CYS A 164 -3.46 -0.98 11.60
N ASP A 165 -3.17 -0.47 12.80
CA ASP A 165 -3.16 -1.25 14.04
C ASP A 165 -4.53 -1.86 14.33
N ARG A 166 -5.59 -1.06 14.24
CA ARG A 166 -6.97 -1.56 14.43
C ARG A 166 -7.34 -2.64 13.41
N ALA A 167 -6.86 -2.53 12.17
CA ALA A 167 -7.09 -3.54 11.15
C ALA A 167 -6.28 -4.82 11.39
N VAL A 168 -5.03 -4.70 11.83
CA VAL A 168 -4.18 -5.82 12.22
C VAL A 168 -4.77 -6.55 13.44
N GLU A 169 -5.27 -5.83 14.45
CA GLU A 169 -5.98 -6.41 15.60
C GLU A 169 -7.24 -7.18 15.16
N ALA A 170 -8.00 -6.64 14.21
CA ALA A 170 -9.16 -7.32 13.64
C ALA A 170 -8.76 -8.61 12.91
N ILE A 171 -7.68 -8.58 12.12
CA ILE A 171 -7.12 -9.76 11.45
C ILE A 171 -6.63 -10.78 12.49
N PHE A 172 -5.89 -10.32 13.50
CA PHE A 172 -5.39 -11.16 14.57
C PHE A 172 -6.53 -11.92 15.26
N ALA A 173 -7.63 -11.25 15.56
CA ALA A 173 -8.78 -11.92 16.15
C ALA A 173 -9.48 -12.94 15.23
N LEU A 174 -9.46 -12.73 13.91
CA LEU A 174 -10.06 -13.65 12.93
C LEU A 174 -9.14 -14.84 12.59
N TYR A 175 -7.83 -14.61 12.56
CA TYR A 175 -6.83 -15.52 12.02
C TYR A 175 -5.93 -16.14 13.11
N HIS A 176 -5.44 -15.34 14.07
CA HIS A 176 -4.44 -15.75 15.07
C HIS A 176 -5.05 -16.14 16.44
N ASN A 177 -6.13 -15.48 16.88
CA ASN A 177 -6.75 -15.69 18.20
C ASN A 177 -7.74 -16.88 18.24
N GLY A 178 -7.99 -17.53 17.10
CA GLY A 178 -8.87 -18.68 16.97
C GLY A 178 -8.11 -20.00 17.01
N GLN A 179 -7.64 -20.38 18.21
CA GLN A 179 -6.91 -21.62 18.53
C GLN A 179 -7.10 -22.75 17.51
N GLN A 180 -6.00 -23.14 16.84
CA GLN A 180 -5.61 -24.42 16.18
C GLN A 180 -6.65 -25.40 15.56
N GLU A 181 -7.95 -25.31 15.85
CA GLU A 181 -9.06 -26.13 15.34
C GLU A 181 -9.86 -25.46 14.22
N ARG A 182 -9.70 -24.14 14.01
CA ARG A 182 -10.29 -23.45 12.84
C ARG A 182 -9.44 -23.69 11.59
N ILE A 183 -9.69 -24.79 10.89
CA ILE A 183 -9.11 -25.03 9.56
C ILE A 183 -9.75 -24.04 8.57
N LEU A 184 -9.18 -22.84 8.47
CA LEU A 184 -9.55 -21.88 7.43
C LEU A 184 -9.15 -22.43 6.06
N PRO A 185 -9.95 -22.22 5.00
CA PRO A 185 -9.54 -22.49 3.63
C PRO A 185 -8.24 -21.75 3.29
N SER A 186 -7.39 -22.34 2.45
CA SER A 186 -6.10 -21.74 2.06
C SER A 186 -6.28 -20.32 1.51
N GLU A 187 -7.31 -20.07 0.69
CA GLU A 187 -7.62 -18.72 0.18
C GLU A 187 -7.84 -17.68 1.28
N SER A 188 -8.52 -18.06 2.37
CA SER A 188 -8.74 -17.18 3.52
C SER A 188 -7.44 -16.91 4.26
N ARG A 189 -6.58 -17.92 4.45
CA ARG A 189 -5.28 -17.75 5.10
C ARG A 189 -4.39 -16.80 4.29
N ILE A 190 -4.30 -17.01 2.97
CA ILE A 190 -3.56 -16.14 2.05
C ILE A 190 -4.10 -14.72 2.10
N PHE A 191 -5.43 -14.54 2.11
CA PHE A 191 -6.05 -13.22 2.21
C PHE A 191 -5.61 -12.48 3.49
N TYR A 192 -5.69 -13.14 4.65
CA TYR A 192 -5.35 -12.52 5.93
C TYR A 192 -3.86 -12.22 6.05
N LEU A 193 -2.99 -13.18 5.71
CA LEU A 193 -1.54 -13.01 5.70
C LEU A 193 -1.13 -11.84 4.79
N LYS A 194 -1.66 -11.82 3.56
CA LYS A 194 -1.38 -10.75 2.60
C LYS A 194 -1.83 -9.39 3.13
N MET A 195 -3.04 -9.31 3.67
CA MET A 195 -3.61 -8.05 4.15
C MET A 195 -2.85 -7.52 5.37
N GLU A 196 -2.49 -8.39 6.32
CA GLU A 196 -1.67 -8.05 7.49
C GLU A 196 -0.31 -7.50 7.06
N ALA A 197 0.39 -8.21 6.16
CA ALA A 197 1.68 -7.78 5.66
C ALA A 197 1.62 -6.43 4.90
N ASP A 198 0.57 -6.22 4.11
CA ASP A 198 0.34 -4.94 3.41
C ASP A 198 0.12 -3.77 4.38
N LEU A 199 -0.62 -4.00 5.47
CA LEU A 199 -0.88 -3.00 6.50
C LEU A 199 0.41 -2.66 7.27
N ASN A 200 1.18 -3.67 7.65
CA ASN A 200 2.47 -3.48 8.30
C ASN A 200 3.46 -2.77 7.37
N ARG A 201 3.44 -3.07 6.07
CA ARG A 201 4.24 -2.34 5.06
C ARG A 201 3.90 -0.85 5.02
N TYR A 202 2.64 -0.46 5.18
CA TYR A 202 2.28 0.96 5.23
C TYR A 202 2.79 1.65 6.51
N LYS A 203 2.82 0.94 7.64
CA LYS A 203 3.48 1.45 8.86
C LYS A 203 4.99 1.59 8.65
N LEU A 204 5.60 0.58 8.03
CA LEU A 204 7.03 0.59 7.72
C LEU A 204 7.42 1.70 6.74
N GLU A 205 6.57 2.09 5.78
CA GLU A 205 6.84 3.23 4.90
C GLU A 205 7.01 4.54 5.69
N ILE A 206 6.17 4.74 6.71
CA ILE A 206 6.25 5.92 7.59
C ILE A 206 7.52 5.88 8.43
N LEU A 207 7.78 4.74 9.10
CA LEU A 207 8.96 4.57 9.94
C LEU A 207 10.26 4.64 9.13
N HIS A 208 10.28 4.09 7.92
CA HIS A 208 11.43 4.13 7.01
C HIS A 208 11.79 5.58 6.63
N PHE A 209 10.79 6.42 6.37
CA PHE A 209 11.02 7.84 6.12
C PHE A 209 11.69 8.56 7.30
N GLU A 210 11.25 8.30 8.53
CA GLU A 210 11.87 8.90 9.72
C GLU A 210 13.30 8.38 9.95
N TYR A 211 13.50 7.09 9.73
CA TYR A 211 14.82 6.44 9.77
C TYR A 211 15.79 7.05 8.75
N ASP A 212 15.33 7.30 7.52
CA ASP A 212 16.13 7.90 6.46
C ASP A 212 16.44 9.38 6.70
N GLN A 213 15.52 10.16 7.28
CA GLN A 213 15.82 11.53 7.71
C GLN A 213 16.95 11.57 8.75
N CYS A 214 17.04 10.55 9.61
CA CYS A 214 18.10 10.39 10.59
C CYS A 214 19.39 9.79 10.00
N ARG A 215 19.61 9.83 8.68
CA ARG A 215 20.77 9.22 7.98
C ARG A 215 22.15 9.49 8.59
N LEU A 216 22.34 10.63 9.25
CA LEU A 216 23.61 10.98 9.90
C LEU A 216 23.79 10.34 11.28
N ARG A 217 22.71 9.87 11.93
CA ARG A 217 22.69 9.19 13.25
C ARG A 217 21.51 8.22 13.37
N ARG A 218 21.54 7.12 12.61
CA ARG A 218 20.54 6.03 12.69
C ARG A 218 20.39 5.45 14.10
N GLU A 219 21.46 5.50 14.91
CA GLU A 219 21.49 5.12 16.33
C GLU A 219 20.70 6.07 17.25
N MET A 220 20.27 7.24 16.76
CA MET A 220 19.44 8.19 17.50
C MET A 220 17.96 8.16 17.10
N PHE A 221 17.57 7.25 16.22
CA PHE A 221 16.15 7.03 15.93
C PHE A 221 15.56 6.19 17.07
N GLU A 222 14.66 6.81 17.84
CA GLU A 222 14.06 6.22 19.05
C GLU A 222 13.38 4.88 18.74
N ASP A 223 12.77 4.76 17.56
CA ASP A 223 12.01 3.57 17.14
C ASP A 223 12.82 2.64 16.21
N ALA A 224 14.16 2.70 16.24
CA ALA A 224 15.00 1.90 15.34
C ALA A 224 14.86 0.40 15.54
N ASP A 225 14.69 -0.04 16.78
CA ASP A 225 14.50 -1.45 17.10
C ASP A 225 13.09 -1.91 16.75
N GLU A 226 12.07 -1.07 16.97
CA GLU A 226 10.70 -1.34 16.52
C GLU A 226 10.63 -1.47 14.99
N PHE A 227 11.27 -0.56 14.25
CA PHE A 227 11.32 -0.61 12.79
C PHE A 227 11.96 -1.91 12.28
N LYS A 228 13.10 -2.31 12.86
CA LYS A 228 13.78 -3.55 12.47
C LYS A 228 12.92 -4.77 12.78
N GLN A 229 12.34 -4.82 13.98
CA GLN A 229 11.50 -5.95 14.40
C GLN A 229 10.26 -6.07 13.50
N LEU A 230 9.52 -4.98 13.30
CA LEU A 230 8.33 -4.96 12.45
C LEU A 230 8.68 -5.32 11.00
N ARG A 231 9.84 -4.91 10.50
CA ARG A 231 10.33 -5.28 9.16
C ARG A 231 10.55 -6.78 9.05
N GLU A 232 11.25 -7.40 9.99
CA GLU A 232 11.49 -8.85 9.98
C GLU A 232 10.19 -9.64 10.17
N ASP A 233 9.32 -9.23 11.07
CA ASP A 233 8.01 -9.86 11.28
C ASP A 233 7.15 -9.78 10.01
N THR A 234 7.15 -8.62 9.34
CA THR A 234 6.42 -8.44 8.07
C THR A 234 6.98 -9.33 6.96
N LYS A 235 8.31 -9.52 6.93
CA LYS A 235 8.96 -10.43 5.99
C LYS A 235 8.54 -11.88 6.24
N ASP A 236 8.51 -12.32 7.50
CA ASP A 236 8.00 -13.65 7.87
C ASP A 236 6.56 -13.85 7.42
N ILE A 237 5.67 -12.88 7.65
CA ILE A 237 4.27 -12.96 7.21
C ILE A 237 4.16 -13.12 5.69
N TYR A 238 4.94 -12.38 4.89
CA TYR A 238 4.97 -12.55 3.44
C TYR A 238 5.48 -13.94 3.04
N LEU A 239 6.53 -14.46 3.69
CA LEU A 239 7.08 -15.79 3.41
C LEU A 239 6.07 -16.90 3.71
N ARG A 240 5.37 -16.86 4.84
CA ARG A 240 4.27 -17.79 5.13
C ARG A 240 3.16 -17.71 4.07
N GLY A 241 2.86 -16.49 3.60
CA GLY A 241 1.94 -16.30 2.47
C GLY A 241 2.45 -16.98 1.21
N CYS A 242 3.74 -16.87 0.91
CA CYS A 242 4.37 -17.49 -0.25
C CYS A 242 4.26 -19.02 -0.20
N GLU A 243 4.47 -19.61 0.97
CA GLU A 243 4.29 -21.06 1.20
C GLU A 243 2.84 -21.50 0.94
N GLU A 244 1.85 -20.73 1.42
CA GLU A 244 0.43 -21.05 1.21
C GLU A 244 0.01 -21.00 -0.27
N VAL A 245 0.61 -20.12 -1.09
CA VAL A 245 0.27 -19.99 -2.51
C VAL A 245 1.04 -20.93 -3.43
N GLU A 246 1.98 -21.74 -2.94
CA GLU A 246 2.80 -22.64 -3.77
C GLU A 246 1.94 -23.62 -4.58
N ASN A 247 0.85 -24.09 -3.99
CA ASN A 247 -0.09 -25.05 -4.59
C ASN A 247 -1.13 -24.39 -5.51
N LEU A 248 -1.19 -23.05 -5.57
CA LEU A 248 -2.10 -22.34 -6.47
C LEU A 248 -1.46 -22.18 -7.85
N GLU A 249 -2.28 -22.18 -8.90
CA GLU A 249 -1.82 -21.92 -10.26
C GLU A 249 -1.14 -20.55 -10.37
N ALA A 250 -0.10 -20.40 -11.20
CA ALA A 250 0.63 -19.14 -11.32
C ALA A 250 -0.22 -17.98 -11.87
N SER A 251 -1.32 -18.28 -12.58
CA SER A 251 -2.34 -17.32 -13.03
C SER A 251 -3.31 -16.90 -11.93
N ASN A 252 -3.30 -17.55 -10.75
CA ASN A 252 -4.23 -17.25 -9.67
C ASN A 252 -4.03 -15.82 -9.13
N LYS A 253 -5.13 -15.07 -9.06
CA LYS A 253 -5.15 -13.66 -8.64
C LYS A 253 -4.61 -13.42 -7.22
N LEU A 254 -4.87 -14.31 -6.27
CA LEU A 254 -4.36 -14.19 -4.90
C LEU A 254 -2.84 -14.40 -4.87
N ARG A 255 -2.34 -15.41 -5.59
CA ARG A 255 -0.90 -15.67 -5.74
C ARG A 255 -0.17 -14.48 -6.38
N LEU A 256 -0.68 -14.00 -7.53
CA LEU A 256 -0.10 -12.85 -8.22
C LEU A 256 -0.13 -11.58 -7.36
N GLY A 257 -1.24 -11.31 -6.69
CA GLY A 257 -1.38 -10.15 -5.82
C GLY A 257 -0.43 -10.20 -4.61
N LEU A 258 -0.21 -11.37 -4.02
CA LEU A 258 0.76 -11.55 -2.95
C LEU A 258 2.19 -11.32 -3.44
N MET A 259 2.59 -11.97 -4.54
CA MET A 259 3.94 -11.85 -5.10
C MET A 259 4.29 -10.42 -5.53
N LEU A 260 3.32 -9.71 -6.12
CA LEU A 260 3.47 -8.29 -6.45
C LEU A 260 3.80 -7.48 -5.19
N ASN A 261 2.99 -7.61 -4.14
CA ASN A 261 3.19 -6.82 -2.94
C ASN A 261 4.45 -7.21 -2.17
N TYR A 262 4.82 -8.49 -2.16
CA TYR A 262 6.07 -8.94 -1.57
C TYR A 262 7.29 -8.39 -2.33
N SER A 263 7.26 -8.37 -3.67
CA SER A 263 8.33 -7.76 -4.46
C SER A 263 8.49 -6.27 -4.18
N VAL A 264 7.37 -5.54 -4.02
CA VAL A 264 7.38 -4.12 -3.64
C VAL A 264 7.94 -3.93 -2.24
N PHE A 265 7.58 -4.79 -1.28
CA PHE A 265 8.13 -4.76 0.07
C PHE A 265 9.67 -4.96 0.07
N LEU A 266 10.16 -5.95 -0.69
CA LEU A 266 11.59 -6.20 -0.79
C LEU A 266 12.34 -5.00 -1.38
N TYR A 267 11.75 -4.35 -2.39
CA TYR A 267 12.33 -3.16 -3.02
C TYR A 267 12.26 -1.92 -2.11
N GLU A 268 11.07 -1.53 -1.67
CA GLU A 268 10.83 -0.26 -0.97
C GLU A 268 11.33 -0.26 0.47
N ILE A 269 11.22 -1.38 1.20
CA ILE A 269 11.49 -1.44 2.64
C ILE A 269 12.77 -2.22 2.96
N CYS A 270 13.01 -3.33 2.27
CA CYS A 270 14.19 -4.15 2.56
C CYS A 270 15.44 -3.72 1.79
N GLU A 271 15.30 -2.85 0.78
CA GLU A 271 16.37 -2.43 -0.12
C GLU A 271 17.05 -3.62 -0.85
N GLN A 272 16.32 -4.72 -1.03
CA GLN A 272 16.78 -5.95 -1.68
C GLN A 272 16.33 -5.96 -3.16
N VAL A 273 16.95 -5.10 -3.97
CA VAL A 273 16.53 -4.85 -5.37
C VAL A 273 16.60 -6.11 -6.25
N ASP A 274 17.66 -6.90 -6.13
CA ASP A 274 17.84 -8.12 -6.94
C ASP A 274 16.75 -9.16 -6.64
N ASP A 275 16.48 -9.40 -5.36
CA ASP A 275 15.42 -10.33 -4.92
C ASP A 275 14.04 -9.84 -5.36
N ALA A 276 13.76 -8.53 -5.21
CA ALA A 276 12.51 -7.92 -5.66
C ALA A 276 12.29 -8.12 -7.17
N ARG A 277 13.31 -7.85 -7.98
CA ARG A 277 13.25 -8.03 -9.43
C ARG A 277 13.12 -9.49 -9.82
N PHE A 278 13.81 -10.39 -9.13
CA PHE A 278 13.70 -11.83 -9.36
C PHE A 278 12.25 -12.30 -9.14
N ILE A 279 11.63 -11.94 -8.02
CA ILE A 279 10.24 -12.31 -7.72
C ILE A 279 9.30 -11.72 -8.78
N ALA A 280 9.42 -10.42 -9.07
CA ALA A 280 8.54 -9.77 -10.03
C ALA A 280 8.60 -10.42 -11.43
N LYS A 281 9.82 -10.68 -11.92
CA LYS A 281 10.06 -11.34 -13.20
C LYS A 281 9.55 -12.77 -13.20
N LYS A 282 9.89 -13.57 -12.18
CA LYS A 282 9.49 -14.98 -12.07
C LYS A 282 7.97 -15.10 -12.11
N SER A 283 7.26 -14.33 -11.27
CA SER A 283 5.79 -14.38 -11.22
C SER A 283 5.14 -13.93 -12.53
N PHE A 284 5.68 -12.90 -13.19
CA PHE A 284 5.20 -12.46 -14.49
C PHE A 284 5.42 -13.54 -15.57
N ASP A 285 6.63 -14.09 -15.68
CA ASP A 285 7.00 -15.07 -16.71
C ASP A 285 6.24 -16.41 -16.50
N GLU A 286 5.97 -16.82 -15.27
CA GLU A 286 5.16 -18.01 -14.95
C GLU A 286 3.69 -17.83 -15.35
N ALA A 287 3.07 -16.70 -15.01
CA ALA A 287 1.67 -16.43 -15.33
C ALA A 287 1.44 -16.15 -16.82
N LEU A 288 2.37 -15.45 -17.48
CA LEU A 288 2.30 -15.16 -18.91
C LEU A 288 2.21 -16.44 -19.76
N LYS A 289 2.87 -17.52 -19.34
CA LYS A 289 2.81 -18.83 -20.01
C LYS A 289 1.41 -19.47 -19.95
N LEU A 290 0.62 -19.12 -18.93
CA LEU A 290 -0.70 -19.70 -18.70
C LEU A 290 -1.83 -18.89 -19.33
N LEU A 291 -1.60 -17.60 -19.64
CA LEU A 291 -2.60 -16.74 -20.30
C LEU A 291 -3.23 -17.37 -21.55
N PRO A 292 -2.49 -18.00 -22.50
CA PRO A 292 -3.10 -18.60 -23.68
C PRO A 292 -4.02 -19.80 -23.40
N HIS A 293 -3.94 -20.36 -22.18
CA HIS A 293 -4.70 -21.54 -21.75
C HIS A 293 -5.92 -21.19 -20.89
N MET A 294 -6.09 -19.91 -20.51
CA MET A 294 -7.25 -19.45 -19.76
C MET A 294 -8.49 -19.41 -20.66
N GLN A 295 -9.59 -19.96 -20.16
CA GLN A 295 -10.84 -20.11 -20.93
C GLN A 295 -11.77 -18.91 -20.77
N ASP A 296 -11.73 -18.24 -19.62
CA ASP A 296 -12.60 -17.11 -19.30
C ASP A 296 -11.86 -15.78 -19.54
N GLU A 297 -12.38 -14.98 -20.45
CA GLU A 297 -11.88 -13.64 -20.75
C GLU A 297 -11.99 -12.71 -19.52
N ALA A 298 -13.01 -12.90 -18.68
CA ALA A 298 -13.17 -12.12 -17.45
C ALA A 298 -12.04 -12.39 -16.44
N ASP A 299 -11.62 -13.65 -16.29
CA ASP A 299 -10.50 -14.01 -15.41
C ASP A 299 -9.18 -13.40 -15.90
N VAL A 300 -8.99 -13.37 -17.23
CA VAL A 300 -7.82 -12.72 -17.86
C VAL A 300 -7.85 -11.21 -17.56
N ASP A 301 -8.97 -10.55 -17.78
CA ASP A 301 -9.14 -9.11 -17.52
C ASP A 301 -8.86 -8.75 -16.06
N GLU A 302 -9.20 -9.62 -15.11
CA GLU A 302 -8.95 -9.40 -13.69
C GLU A 302 -7.45 -9.47 -13.29
N ILE A 303 -6.65 -10.28 -13.98
CA ILE A 303 -5.22 -10.48 -13.63
C ILE A 303 -4.27 -9.61 -14.45
N LEU A 304 -4.68 -9.16 -15.65
CA LEU A 304 -3.86 -8.32 -16.53
C LEU A 304 -3.28 -7.08 -15.83
N PRO A 305 -4.04 -6.32 -15.01
CA PRO A 305 -3.49 -5.16 -14.29
C PRO A 305 -2.37 -5.55 -13.31
N VAL A 306 -2.45 -6.73 -12.69
CA VAL A 306 -1.43 -7.22 -11.76
C VAL A 306 -0.15 -7.61 -12.51
N LEU A 307 -0.30 -8.25 -13.67
CA LEU A 307 0.84 -8.60 -14.54
C LEU A 307 1.52 -7.35 -15.11
N GLN A 308 0.75 -6.33 -15.50
CA GLN A 308 1.29 -5.04 -15.93
C GLN A 308 2.10 -4.40 -14.80
N ALA A 309 1.56 -4.36 -13.57
CA ALA A 309 2.28 -3.82 -12.43
C ALA A 309 3.59 -4.58 -12.13
N LEU A 310 3.60 -5.92 -12.21
CA LEU A 310 4.82 -6.73 -12.05
C LEU A 310 5.88 -6.39 -13.11
N ARG A 311 5.48 -6.29 -14.38
CA ARG A 311 6.39 -5.92 -15.48
C ARG A 311 6.94 -4.50 -15.29
N ASP A 312 6.04 -3.55 -15.05
CA ASP A 312 6.41 -2.13 -14.94
C ASP A 312 7.37 -1.93 -13.75
N ASN A 313 7.12 -2.59 -12.61
CA ASN A 313 8.04 -2.62 -11.48
C ASN A 313 9.41 -3.20 -11.85
N TYR A 314 9.45 -4.37 -12.50
CA TYR A 314 10.70 -5.01 -12.93
C TYR A 314 11.55 -4.10 -13.85
N GLU A 315 10.90 -3.36 -14.74
CA GLU A 315 11.54 -2.41 -15.65
C GLU A 315 12.03 -1.14 -14.93
N VAL A 316 11.22 -0.57 -14.04
CA VAL A 316 11.61 0.61 -13.24
C VAL A 316 12.81 0.28 -12.35
N TRP A 317 12.79 -0.85 -11.66
CA TRP A 317 13.85 -1.26 -10.75
C TRP A 317 15.12 -1.71 -11.46
N ALA A 318 15.06 -2.00 -12.76
CA ALA A 318 16.26 -2.28 -13.54
C ALA A 318 17.25 -1.11 -13.50
N VAL A 319 16.74 0.12 -13.42
CA VAL A 319 17.55 1.34 -13.35
C VAL A 319 18.47 1.29 -12.14
N ASP A 320 18.03 0.81 -10.98
CA ASP A 320 18.83 0.81 -9.76
C ASP A 320 19.86 -0.31 -9.66
N VAL A 321 19.73 -1.34 -10.49
CA VAL A 321 20.75 -2.42 -10.62
C VAL A 321 21.86 -2.02 -11.60
N VAL A 322 21.64 -1.00 -12.45
CA VAL A 322 22.68 -0.51 -13.35
C VAL A 322 23.55 0.55 -12.67
N SER A 323 24.87 0.37 -12.71
CA SER A 323 25.86 1.38 -12.31
C SER A 323 25.52 2.75 -12.92
N ASP A 324 25.84 3.86 -12.25
CA ASP A 324 25.54 5.22 -12.72
C ASP A 324 25.92 5.48 -14.19
N SER A 325 27.00 4.85 -14.68
CA SER A 325 27.42 4.88 -16.09
C SER A 325 26.36 4.34 -17.08
N LYS A 326 25.64 3.28 -16.72
CA LYS A 326 24.60 2.68 -17.56
C LYS A 326 23.22 3.31 -17.33
N LYS A 327 22.98 3.94 -16.18
CA LYS A 327 21.80 4.82 -15.96
C LYS A 327 21.82 5.98 -16.96
N ALA A 328 22.97 6.60 -17.18
CA ALA A 328 23.17 7.64 -18.18
C ALA A 328 22.92 7.11 -19.61
N GLU A 329 23.46 5.95 -19.96
CA GLU A 329 23.24 5.34 -21.29
C GLU A 329 21.77 4.98 -21.55
N LEU A 330 21.05 4.44 -20.57
CA LEU A 330 19.64 4.09 -20.70
C LEU A 330 18.74 5.34 -20.79
N ALA A 331 19.05 6.38 -20.03
CA ALA A 331 18.36 7.67 -20.13
C ALA A 331 18.59 8.32 -21.50
N GLU A 332 19.83 8.28 -22.01
CA GLU A 332 20.14 8.73 -23.36
C GLU A 332 19.41 7.90 -24.42
N MET A 333 19.30 6.58 -24.24
CA MET A 333 18.60 5.70 -25.19
C MET A 333 17.09 6.04 -25.24
N LYS A 334 16.45 6.21 -24.08
CA LYS A 334 15.04 6.62 -23.99
C LYS A 334 14.80 8.01 -24.58
N GLU A 335 15.71 8.95 -24.38
CA GLU A 335 15.60 10.28 -24.98
C GLU A 335 15.81 10.23 -26.50
N ARG A 336 16.73 9.41 -27.01
CA ARG A 336 16.91 9.18 -28.46
C ARG A 336 15.64 8.60 -29.08
N GLU A 337 15.00 7.62 -28.44
CA GLU A 337 13.73 7.05 -28.91
C GLU A 337 12.60 8.08 -28.92
N ARG A 338 12.51 8.92 -27.88
CA ARG A 338 11.53 10.01 -27.78
C ARG A 338 11.74 11.05 -28.89
N VAL A 339 12.97 11.47 -29.13
CA VAL A 339 13.33 12.39 -30.23
C VAL A 339 13.01 11.77 -31.60
N GLN A 340 13.29 10.48 -31.79
CA GLN A 340 13.01 9.79 -33.05
C GLN A 340 11.50 9.68 -33.33
N LYS A 341 10.68 9.41 -32.31
CA LYS A 341 9.20 9.45 -32.41
C LYS A 341 8.69 10.83 -32.80
N LEU A 342 9.21 11.90 -32.18
CA LEU A 342 8.83 13.28 -32.49
C LEU A 342 9.23 13.68 -33.92
N GLN A 343 10.40 13.25 -34.39
CA GLN A 343 10.85 13.51 -35.77
C GLN A 343 9.98 12.79 -36.81
N LEU A 344 9.56 11.55 -36.53
CA LEU A 344 8.63 10.80 -37.39
C LEU A 344 7.26 11.49 -37.46
N GLN A 345 6.74 11.95 -36.32
CA GLN A 345 5.50 12.73 -36.28
C GLN A 345 5.61 14.04 -37.07
N HIS A 346 6.72 14.78 -36.91
CA HIS A 346 6.93 16.04 -37.65
C HIS A 346 7.02 15.81 -39.16
N LYS A 347 7.72 14.77 -39.61
CA LYS A 347 7.76 14.38 -41.04
C LYS A 347 6.39 13.97 -41.57
N GLY A 348 5.58 13.28 -40.77
CA GLY A 348 4.18 12.97 -41.11
C GLY A 348 3.33 14.22 -41.32
N ILE A 349 3.45 15.20 -40.41
CA ILE A 349 2.74 16.48 -40.48
C ILE A 349 3.17 17.30 -41.71
N GLN A 350 4.46 17.36 -42.02
CA GLN A 350 4.94 18.07 -43.22
C GLN A 350 4.46 17.44 -44.52
N ARG A 351 4.42 16.10 -44.61
CA ARG A 351 3.86 15.39 -45.77
C ARG A 351 2.36 15.67 -45.93
N ALA A 352 1.59 15.66 -44.84
CA ALA A 352 0.16 16.00 -44.88
C ALA A 352 -0.09 17.44 -45.34
N LYS A 353 0.74 18.40 -44.90
CA LYS A 353 0.67 19.80 -45.36
C LYS A 353 1.00 19.95 -46.85
N ALA A 354 2.01 19.23 -47.33
CA ALA A 354 2.40 19.25 -48.74
C ALA A 354 1.31 18.67 -49.67
N ILE A 355 0.63 17.60 -49.22
CA ILE A 355 -0.52 17.02 -49.94
C ILE A 355 -1.69 18.02 -49.99
N ASN A 356 -1.99 18.69 -48.87
CA ASN A 356 -3.06 19.68 -48.81
C ASN A 356 -2.76 20.99 -49.56
N SER A 357 -1.50 21.28 -49.90
CA SER A 357 -1.14 22.43 -50.75
C SER A 357 -1.13 22.11 -52.26
N LEU A 358 -1.24 20.83 -52.62
CA LEU A 358 -1.29 20.35 -54.02
C LEU A 358 -2.72 20.08 -54.50
N ASN A 359 -3.68 19.98 -53.60
CA ASN A 359 -5.13 20.03 -53.86
C ASN A 359 -5.63 21.47 -53.71
#